data_AF-A0A6C0BBI6-F1
#
_entry.id   AF-A0A6C0BBI6-F1
#
_cell.length_a   1.000
_cell.length_b   1.000
_cell.length_c   1.000
_cell.angle_alpha   90.00
_cell.angle_beta   90.00
_cell.angle_gamma   90.00
#
_symmetry.space_group_name_H-M   'P 1'
#
loop_
_entity.id
_entity.type
_entity.pdbx_description
1 polymer ?
#
loop_
_entity_poly.entity_id
_entity_poly.type
_entity_poly.pdbx_seq_one_letter_code
_entity_poly.pdbx_strand_id
1 'polypeptide(L)'
;MSNYNLVVLFAKGVFLRDLEYDSNNLLENINPPSIEYNRIPNKFINLESWLMKVNTKCFNCSYTYDSPPIFIPDYFMANGEIAIHKKLFCCFPCAKSHIISIYSGHELQTMLHKLNHVYTIFTGTTPVCIPCAIPLVDNKEFGGSDSVYTIEEFIRINRNLVSPKLYLI
;
A
#
# COMPACT_ATOMS: atom_id res chain seq x y z
N MET A 1 -36.63 36.31 4.17
CA MET A 1 -35.30 36.06 3.59
C MET A 1 -35.26 34.59 3.21
N SER A 2 -35.17 34.31 1.91
CA SER A 2 -35.24 32.96 1.36
C SER A 2 -33.89 32.27 1.53
N ASN A 3 -33.83 31.18 2.29
CA ASN A 3 -32.63 30.34 2.38
C ASN A 3 -32.52 29.51 1.10
N TYR A 4 -31.58 29.86 0.22
CA TYR A 4 -31.22 29.03 -0.92
C TYR A 4 -30.20 27.99 -0.47
N ASN A 5 -30.48 26.71 -0.67
CA ASN A 5 -29.48 25.64 -0.53
C ASN A 5 -28.52 25.72 -1.72
N LEU A 6 -27.29 26.16 -1.47
CA LEU A 6 -26.22 26.13 -2.45
C LEU A 6 -25.75 24.68 -2.62
N VAL A 7 -25.93 24.11 -3.81
CA VAL A 7 -25.37 22.79 -4.16
C VAL A 7 -24.10 23.04 -4.98
N VAL A 8 -22.94 22.80 -4.37
CA VAL A 8 -21.65 22.91 -5.05
C VAL A 8 -21.31 21.56 -5.68
N LEU A 9 -21.29 21.50 -7.01
CA LEU A 9 -20.92 20.30 -7.76
C LEU A 9 -19.43 20.37 -8.13
N PHE A 10 -18.58 19.58 -7.47
CA PHE A 10 -17.18 19.47 -7.88
C PHE A 10 -17.05 18.50 -9.05
N ALA A 11 -16.85 19.05 -10.25
CA ALA A 11 -16.48 18.25 -11.40
C ALA A 11 -15.02 17.78 -11.27
N LYS A 12 -14.77 16.52 -11.66
CA LYS A 12 -13.42 15.92 -11.63
C LYS A 12 -12.46 16.77 -12.49
N GLY A 13 -11.40 17.30 -11.87
CA GLY A 13 -10.38 18.10 -12.55
C GLY A 13 -10.55 19.62 -12.45
N VAL A 14 -11.54 20.11 -11.71
CA VAL A 14 -11.67 21.54 -11.39
C VAL A 14 -10.90 21.84 -10.11
N PHE A 15 -10.01 22.83 -10.16
CA PHE A 15 -9.21 23.31 -9.05
C PHE A 15 -9.78 24.62 -8.50
N LEU A 16 -9.47 24.95 -7.25
CA LEU A 16 -9.92 26.22 -6.63
C LEU A 16 -9.49 27.47 -7.42
N ARG A 17 -8.32 27.40 -8.08
CA ARG A 17 -7.82 28.46 -8.97
C ARG A 17 -8.66 28.66 -10.24
N ASP A 18 -9.48 27.69 -10.61
CA ASP A 18 -10.35 27.76 -11.79
C ASP A 18 -11.69 28.43 -11.45
N LEU A 19 -11.90 28.85 -10.19
CA LEU A 19 -13.07 29.58 -9.74
C LEU A 19 -12.77 31.09 -9.75
N GLU A 20 -13.62 31.88 -10.42
CA GLU A 20 -13.57 33.35 -10.40
C GLU A 20 -14.19 33.97 -9.12
N TYR A 21 -14.61 33.13 -8.16
CA TYR A 21 -15.32 33.52 -6.94
C TYR A 21 -14.43 33.46 -5.70
N ASP A 22 -14.75 34.23 -4.66
CA ASP A 22 -14.08 34.18 -3.36
C ASP A 22 -14.24 32.79 -2.72
N SER A 23 -13.20 31.98 -2.87
CA SER A 23 -13.16 30.58 -2.46
C SER A 23 -13.28 30.37 -0.95
N ASN A 24 -13.08 31.42 -0.14
CA ASN A 24 -13.18 31.33 1.31
C ASN A 24 -14.61 31.01 1.78
N ASN A 25 -15.63 31.63 1.19
CA ASN A 25 -17.05 31.39 1.53
C ASN A 25 -17.56 30.00 1.10
N LEU A 26 -16.95 29.40 0.06
CA LEU A 26 -17.30 28.06 -0.43
C LEU A 26 -16.74 26.96 0.46
N LEU A 27 -15.54 27.15 1.01
CA LEU A 27 -14.86 26.17 1.85
C LEU A 27 -15.43 26.11 3.26
N GLU A 28 -15.94 27.22 3.81
CA GLU A 28 -16.53 27.27 5.16
C GLU A 28 -17.76 26.35 5.33
N ASN A 29 -18.45 26.03 4.23
CA ASN A 29 -19.65 25.18 4.25
C ASN A 29 -19.39 23.71 3.87
N ILE A 30 -18.16 23.38 3.50
CA ILE A 30 -17.76 22.01 3.16
C ILE A 30 -16.94 21.48 4.33
N ASN A 31 -17.59 20.73 5.22
CA ASN A 31 -16.86 19.86 6.15
C ASN A 31 -16.59 18.54 5.43
N PRO A 32 -15.43 18.35 4.76
CA PRO A 32 -15.10 17.05 4.22
C PRO A 32 -15.11 16.05 5.37
N PRO A 33 -15.60 14.82 5.16
CA PRO A 33 -15.46 13.78 6.17
C PRO A 33 -13.99 13.64 6.54
N SER A 34 -13.66 13.86 7.81
CA SER A 34 -12.30 13.67 8.31
C SER A 34 -11.98 12.18 8.28
N ILE A 35 -11.30 11.71 7.23
CA ILE A 35 -10.79 10.33 7.18
C ILE A 35 -9.55 10.27 8.07
N GLU A 36 -9.67 9.59 9.22
CA GLU A 36 -8.53 9.34 10.10
C GLU A 36 -7.74 8.13 9.59
N TYR A 37 -6.51 8.36 9.10
CA TYR A 37 -5.65 7.30 8.61
C TYR A 37 -4.90 6.59 9.74
N ASN A 38 -4.73 5.27 9.62
CA ASN A 38 -3.96 4.49 10.57
C ASN A 38 -2.50 4.96 10.59
N ARG A 39 -1.98 5.20 11.79
CA ARG A 39 -0.56 5.46 11.99
C ARG A 39 0.23 4.16 11.83
N ILE A 40 1.19 4.17 10.91
CA ILE A 40 2.13 3.05 10.73
C ILE A 40 3.10 3.03 11.94
N PRO A 41 3.24 1.90 12.66
CA PRO A 41 4.23 1.73 13.74
C PRO A 41 5.64 2.02 13.23
N ASN A 42 6.54 2.46 14.12
CA ASN A 42 7.96 2.60 13.74
C ASN A 42 8.73 1.28 13.86
N LYS A 43 8.13 0.28 14.51
CA LYS A 43 8.74 -1.02 14.76
C LYS A 43 7.72 -2.14 14.69
N PHE A 44 8.19 -3.30 14.27
CA PHE A 44 7.51 -4.57 14.41
C PHE A 44 8.06 -5.27 15.66
N ILE A 45 7.16 -5.75 16.52
CA ILE A 45 7.51 -6.47 17.76
C ILE A 45 7.26 -7.96 17.56
N ASN A 46 6.03 -8.33 17.20
CA ASN A 46 5.62 -9.70 16.91
C ASN A 46 4.32 -9.69 16.08
N LEU A 47 3.90 -10.86 15.58
CA LEU A 47 2.68 -11.00 14.79
C LEU A 47 1.40 -10.67 15.58
N GLU A 48 1.36 -10.95 16.87
CA GLU A 48 0.18 -10.74 17.73
C GLU A 48 -0.14 -9.24 17.90
N SER A 49 0.89 -8.41 18.00
CA SER A 49 0.78 -6.95 18.10
C SER A 49 0.84 -6.23 16.75
N TRP A 50 1.00 -6.98 15.65
CA TRP A 50 1.08 -6.39 14.33
C TRP A 50 -0.28 -5.94 13.82
N LEU A 51 -0.27 -4.91 12.97
CA LEU A 51 -1.49 -4.39 12.37
C LEU A 51 -2.13 -5.48 11.50
N MET A 52 -3.39 -5.82 11.77
CA MET A 52 -4.12 -6.80 10.95
C MET A 52 -4.85 -6.13 9.77
N LYS A 53 -5.23 -4.86 9.93
CA LYS A 53 -5.91 -4.05 8.92
C LYS A 53 -5.36 -2.63 8.94
N VAL A 54 -5.26 -2.02 7.77
CA VAL A 54 -4.90 -0.60 7.61
C VAL A 54 -5.77 0.03 6.53
N ASN A 55 -6.14 1.28 6.71
CA ASN A 55 -6.95 2.07 5.76
C ASN A 55 -6.10 2.90 4.78
N THR A 56 -4.79 2.66 4.73
CA THR A 56 -3.89 3.20 3.71
C THR A 56 -3.95 2.37 2.43
N LYS A 57 -3.16 2.72 1.41
CA LYS A 57 -2.99 1.93 0.19
C LYS A 57 -1.58 1.34 0.13
N CYS A 58 -1.44 0.20 -0.54
CA CYS A 58 -0.15 -0.43 -0.82
C CYS A 58 0.77 0.55 -1.53
N PHE A 59 1.99 0.72 -1.02
CA PHE A 59 2.94 1.67 -1.59
C PHE A 59 3.42 1.29 -3.00
N ASN A 60 3.30 0.01 -3.40
CA ASN A 60 3.73 -0.47 -4.72
C ASN A 60 2.60 -0.48 -5.76
N CYS A 61 1.39 -0.91 -5.39
CA CYS A 61 0.30 -1.13 -6.36
C CYS A 61 -0.95 -0.26 -6.11
N SER A 62 -0.95 0.58 -5.08
CA SER A 62 -2.07 1.47 -4.72
C SER A 62 -3.38 0.77 -4.33
N TYR A 63 -3.39 -0.56 -4.21
CA TYR A 63 -4.56 -1.34 -3.78
C TYR A 63 -4.63 -1.53 -2.27
N THR A 64 -5.79 -1.99 -1.80
CA THR A 64 -6.09 -2.24 -0.38
C THR A 64 -5.51 -3.57 0.12
N TYR A 65 -5.52 -3.71 1.43
CA TYR A 65 -4.99 -4.84 2.17
C TYR A 65 -6.13 -5.77 2.59
N ASP A 66 -6.04 -7.05 2.20
CA ASP A 66 -6.98 -8.08 2.65
C ASP A 66 -6.30 -9.05 3.64
N SER A 67 -5.02 -8.79 3.94
CA SER A 67 -4.17 -9.50 4.88
C SER A 67 -3.36 -8.48 5.68
N PRO A 68 -2.68 -8.90 6.76
CA PRO A 68 -1.74 -8.03 7.45
C PRO A 68 -0.74 -7.40 6.46
N PRO A 69 -0.46 -6.09 6.58
CA PRO A 69 0.42 -5.40 5.67
C PRO A 69 1.86 -5.88 5.86
N ILE A 70 2.57 -6.03 4.76
CA ILE A 70 3.98 -6.40 4.73
C ILE A 70 4.82 -5.13 4.82
N PHE A 71 5.90 -5.17 5.61
CA PHE A 71 6.87 -4.09 5.71
C PHE A 71 8.24 -4.55 5.18
N ILE A 72 9.10 -3.57 4.89
CA ILE A 72 10.51 -3.82 4.58
C ILE A 72 11.33 -3.39 5.82
N PRO A 73 12.14 -4.26 6.42
CA PRO A 73 12.99 -3.92 7.55
C PRO A 73 14.00 -2.84 7.18
N ASP A 74 14.17 -1.86 8.07
CA ASP A 74 15.31 -0.95 8.04
C ASP A 74 16.53 -1.62 8.69
N TYR A 75 16.40 -2.00 9.96
CA TYR A 75 17.41 -2.78 10.69
C TYR A 75 16.78 -3.65 11.78
N PHE A 76 17.54 -4.66 12.21
CA PHE A 76 17.18 -5.55 13.31
C PHE A 76 17.77 -5.02 14.61
N MET A 77 16.95 -4.94 15.65
CA MET A 77 17.37 -4.50 16.97
C MET A 77 17.83 -5.69 17.81
N ALA A 78 18.73 -5.46 18.77
CA ALA A 78 19.28 -6.51 19.63
C ALA A 78 18.24 -7.22 20.52
N ASN A 79 17.11 -6.54 20.79
CA ASN A 79 15.99 -7.09 21.56
C ASN A 79 15.00 -7.93 20.72
N GLY A 80 15.30 -8.17 19.43
CA GLY A 80 14.43 -8.91 18.51
C GLY A 80 13.36 -8.06 17.82
N GLU A 81 13.22 -6.78 18.16
CA GLU A 81 12.34 -5.86 17.44
C GLU A 81 12.94 -5.51 16.06
N ILE A 82 12.08 -5.15 15.11
CA ILE A 82 12.50 -4.75 13.77
C ILE A 82 12.08 -3.31 13.51
N ALA A 83 13.04 -2.43 13.25
CA ALA A 83 12.73 -1.08 12.80
C ALA A 83 12.18 -1.15 11.38
N ILE A 84 11.06 -0.45 11.12
CA ILE A 84 10.39 -0.51 9.82
C ILE A 84 10.40 0.85 9.14
N HIS A 85 10.56 0.83 7.82
CA HIS A 85 10.28 2.00 7.00
C HIS A 85 8.77 2.27 7.00
N LYS A 86 8.33 3.53 6.99
CA LYS A 86 6.90 3.94 6.97
C LYS A 86 6.20 3.66 5.62
N LYS A 87 6.45 2.50 5.02
CA LYS A 87 5.88 2.02 3.76
C LYS A 87 5.34 0.61 4.00
N LEU A 88 4.09 0.39 3.63
CA LEU A 88 3.40 -0.88 3.78
C LEU A 88 2.96 -1.43 2.42
N PHE A 89 3.04 -2.74 2.27
CA PHE A 89 2.76 -3.47 1.02
C PHE A 89 1.66 -4.49 1.24
N CYS A 90 0.79 -4.69 0.25
CA CYS A 90 -0.32 -5.64 0.36
C CYS A 90 0.13 -7.10 0.30
N CYS A 91 1.34 -7.38 -0.20
CA CYS A 91 1.91 -8.72 -0.30
C CYS A 91 3.44 -8.66 -0.44
N PHE A 92 4.10 -9.80 -0.20
CA PHE A 92 5.56 -9.95 -0.37
C PHE A 92 6.06 -9.65 -1.79
N PRO A 93 5.36 -10.07 -2.86
CA PRO A 93 5.73 -9.68 -4.22
C PRO A 93 5.76 -8.16 -4.45
N CYS A 94 4.81 -7.42 -3.87
CA CYS A 94 4.80 -5.96 -3.93
C CYS A 94 6.01 -5.34 -3.19
N ALA A 95 6.34 -5.86 -2.01
CA ALA A 95 7.53 -5.42 -1.29
C ALA A 95 8.82 -5.70 -2.07
N LYS A 96 8.93 -6.89 -2.70
CA LYS A 96 10.08 -7.25 -3.54
C LYS A 96 10.20 -6.35 -4.77
N SER A 97 9.11 -6.09 -5.50
CA SER A 97 9.13 -5.19 -6.66
C SER A 97 9.60 -3.80 -6.27
N HIS A 98 9.15 -3.29 -5.11
CA HIS A 98 9.62 -2.01 -4.60
C HIS A 98 11.14 -2.02 -4.29
N ILE A 99 11.64 -3.07 -3.64
CA ILE A 99 13.08 -3.22 -3.36
C ILE A 99 13.89 -3.18 -4.66
N ILE A 100 13.51 -3.96 -5.66
CA ILE A 100 14.24 -4.04 -6.95
C ILE A 100 14.18 -2.70 -7.70
N SER A 101 13.12 -1.91 -7.54
CA SER A 101 13.00 -0.60 -8.18
C SER A 101 13.92 0.47 -7.59
N ILE A 102 14.42 0.28 -6.37
CA ILE A 102 15.21 1.29 -5.63
C ILE A 102 16.67 0.87 -5.47
N TYR A 103 16.92 -0.41 -5.21
CA TYR A 103 18.22 -0.90 -4.79
C TYR A 103 18.90 -1.70 -5.91
N SER A 104 20.24 -1.67 -5.91
CA SER A 104 21.06 -2.44 -6.85
C SER A 104 22.27 -3.06 -6.13
N GLY A 105 22.98 -3.98 -6.80
CA GLY A 105 24.21 -4.57 -6.29
C GLY A 105 24.09 -5.24 -4.92
N HIS A 106 25.05 -4.97 -4.03
CA HIS A 106 25.11 -5.56 -2.70
C HIS A 106 23.95 -5.13 -1.79
N GLU A 107 23.52 -3.87 -1.90
CA GLU A 107 22.40 -3.35 -1.11
C GLU A 107 21.10 -4.07 -1.47
N LEU A 108 20.86 -4.32 -2.77
CA LEU A 108 19.73 -5.11 -3.21
C LEU A 108 19.70 -6.49 -2.54
N GLN A 109 20.82 -7.20 -2.53
CA GLN A 109 20.91 -8.52 -1.89
C GLN A 109 20.64 -8.44 -0.38
N THR A 110 21.15 -7.40 0.28
CA THR A 110 20.89 -7.14 1.71
C THR A 110 19.40 -6.93 1.97
N MET A 111 18.72 -6.13 1.16
CA MET A 111 17.29 -5.85 1.31
C MET A 111 16.42 -7.08 1.00
N LEU A 112 16.80 -7.88 0.00
CA LEU A 112 16.11 -9.15 -0.30
C LEU A 112 16.29 -10.16 0.83
N HIS A 113 17.48 -10.24 1.44
CA HIS A 113 17.71 -11.09 2.61
C HIS A 113 16.83 -10.67 3.80
N LYS A 114 16.75 -9.36 4.08
CA LYS A 114 15.84 -8.80 5.10
C LYS A 114 14.37 -9.17 4.82
N LEU A 115 13.93 -9.05 3.56
CA LEU A 115 12.56 -9.42 3.18
C LEU A 115 12.28 -10.92 3.38
N ASN A 116 13.24 -11.80 3.06
CA ASN A 116 13.12 -13.23 3.30
C ASN A 116 12.97 -13.55 4.80
N HIS A 117 13.69 -12.82 5.67
CA HIS A 117 13.53 -12.98 7.12
C HIS A 117 12.11 -12.63 7.59
N VAL A 118 11.56 -11.51 7.09
CA VAL A 118 10.15 -11.14 7.37
C VAL A 118 9.18 -12.19 6.84
N TYR A 119 9.44 -12.74 5.65
CA TYR A 119 8.63 -13.83 5.11
C TYR A 119 8.61 -15.05 6.05
N THR A 120 9.77 -15.45 6.59
CA THR A 120 9.86 -16.55 7.55
C THR A 120 9.08 -16.26 8.83
N ILE A 121 9.13 -15.02 9.35
CA ILE A 121 8.34 -14.61 10.52
C ILE A 121 6.85 -14.80 10.25
N PHE A 122 6.36 -14.31 9.10
CA PHE A 122 4.93 -14.33 8.77
C PHE A 122 4.39 -15.72 8.42
N THR A 123 5.22 -16.61 7.89
CA THR A 123 4.77 -17.92 7.35
C THR A 123 5.25 -19.13 8.14
N GLY A 124 6.26 -18.97 8.99
CA GLY A 124 7.01 -20.07 9.58
C GLY A 124 7.88 -20.85 8.58
N THR A 125 8.04 -20.37 7.34
CA THR A 125 8.78 -21.07 6.28
C THR A 125 9.79 -20.17 5.58
N THR A 126 10.96 -20.70 5.23
CA THR A 126 11.95 -19.96 4.43
C THR A 126 11.53 -19.98 2.96
N PRO A 127 11.44 -18.83 2.28
CA PRO A 127 11.08 -18.81 0.87
C PRO A 127 12.24 -19.32 0.01
N VAL A 128 11.96 -20.17 -0.97
CA VAL A 128 12.93 -20.51 -2.03
C VAL A 128 13.18 -19.27 -2.89
N CYS A 129 12.10 -18.60 -3.30
CA CYS A 129 12.12 -17.34 -4.01
C CYS A 129 10.78 -16.63 -3.81
N ILE A 130 10.81 -15.35 -3.47
CA ILE A 130 9.64 -14.48 -3.55
C ILE A 130 9.60 -13.95 -4.99
N PRO A 131 8.55 -14.13 -5.80
CA PRO A 131 8.46 -13.52 -7.13
C PRO A 131 8.19 -12.01 -7.04
N CYS A 132 8.44 -11.28 -8.12
CA CYS A 132 8.03 -9.87 -8.22
C CYS A 132 6.53 -9.77 -8.47
N ALA A 133 5.90 -8.72 -7.96
CA ALA A 133 4.55 -8.37 -8.39
C ALA A 133 4.54 -7.97 -9.87
N ILE A 134 3.43 -8.29 -10.53
CA ILE A 134 3.12 -7.84 -11.89
C ILE A 134 3.18 -6.29 -11.94
N PRO A 135 3.79 -5.70 -12.99
CA PRO A 135 3.80 -4.27 -13.22
C PRO A 135 2.40 -3.65 -13.21
N LEU A 136 2.27 -2.46 -12.61
CA LEU A 136 0.99 -1.79 -12.48
C LEU A 136 0.37 -1.44 -13.85
N VAL A 137 1.20 -1.21 -14.87
CA VAL A 137 0.77 -0.93 -16.26
C VAL A 137 0.02 -2.11 -16.90
N ASP A 138 0.20 -3.34 -16.41
CA ASP A 138 -0.52 -4.51 -16.93
C ASP A 138 -1.95 -4.61 -16.38
N ASN A 139 -2.33 -3.69 -15.49
CA ASN A 139 -3.68 -3.54 -14.98
C ASN A 139 -4.47 -2.52 -15.79
N LYS A 140 -5.69 -2.88 -16.20
CA LYS A 140 -6.58 -2.04 -17.02
C LYS A 140 -6.92 -0.67 -16.42
N GLU A 141 -6.93 -0.51 -15.09
CA GLU A 141 -7.14 0.80 -14.46
C GLU A 141 -5.97 1.77 -14.73
N PHE A 142 -4.78 1.25 -15.02
CA PHE A 142 -3.56 2.04 -15.18
C PHE A 142 -3.06 2.09 -16.62
N GLY A 143 -3.09 0.97 -17.36
CA GLY A 143 -2.63 0.90 -18.75
C GLY A 143 -3.75 0.85 -19.80
N GLY A 144 -5.03 0.91 -19.39
CA GLY A 144 -6.15 1.03 -20.32
C GLY A 144 -6.40 -0.23 -21.17
N SER A 145 -6.72 -0.04 -22.44
CA SER A 145 -7.10 -1.14 -23.36
C SER A 145 -5.96 -2.10 -23.67
N ASP A 146 -4.72 -1.68 -23.50
CA ASP A 146 -3.52 -2.45 -23.83
C ASP A 146 -3.08 -3.37 -22.67
N SER A 147 -3.71 -3.22 -21.51
CA SER A 147 -3.46 -4.01 -20.32
C SER A 147 -4.19 -5.36 -20.34
N VAL A 148 -3.56 -6.36 -19.73
CA VAL A 148 -4.03 -7.75 -19.76
C VAL A 148 -5.09 -8.00 -18.68
N TYR A 149 -4.88 -7.46 -17.47
CA TYR A 149 -5.59 -7.93 -16.28
C TYR A 149 -6.66 -6.93 -15.81
N THR A 150 -7.81 -7.45 -15.36
CA THR A 150 -8.70 -6.66 -14.49
C THR A 150 -8.06 -6.41 -13.13
N ILE A 151 -8.64 -5.50 -12.34
CA ILE A 151 -8.19 -5.25 -10.97
C ILE A 151 -8.24 -6.51 -10.11
N GLU A 152 -9.31 -7.30 -10.20
CA GLU A 152 -9.48 -8.54 -9.45
C GLU A 152 -8.43 -9.58 -9.84
N GLU A 153 -8.19 -9.74 -11.14
CA GLU A 153 -7.17 -10.67 -11.65
C GLU A 153 -5.78 -10.26 -11.22
N PHE A 154 -5.43 -8.99 -11.35
CA PHE A 154 -4.14 -8.44 -10.92
C PHE A 154 -3.89 -8.67 -9.43
N ILE A 155 -4.87 -8.35 -8.60
CA ILE A 155 -4.79 -8.53 -7.15
C ILE A 155 -4.64 -10.02 -6.82
N ARG A 156 -5.46 -10.88 -7.43
CA ARG A 156 -5.45 -12.33 -7.22
C ARG A 156 -4.11 -12.93 -7.59
N ILE A 157 -3.56 -12.61 -8.75
CA ILE A 157 -2.28 -13.16 -9.19
C ILE A 157 -1.17 -12.72 -8.23
N ASN A 158 -1.06 -11.42 -7.95
CA ASN A 158 0.00 -10.90 -7.07
C ASN A 158 -0.02 -11.46 -5.64
N ARG A 159 -1.18 -11.91 -5.15
CA ARG A 159 -1.29 -12.56 -3.84
C ARG A 159 -0.99 -14.05 -3.89
N ASN A 160 -1.45 -14.74 -4.94
CA ASN A 160 -1.22 -16.18 -5.12
C ASN A 160 0.22 -16.52 -5.56
N LEU A 161 1.00 -15.52 -5.93
CA LEU A 161 2.43 -15.64 -6.23
C LEU A 161 3.26 -16.13 -5.03
N VAL A 162 2.75 -16.01 -3.80
CA VAL A 162 3.34 -16.58 -2.59
C VAL A 162 2.32 -17.46 -1.87
N SER A 163 2.78 -18.38 -1.02
CA SER A 163 1.98 -19.49 -0.48
C SER A 163 0.59 -19.03 0.04
N PRO A 164 -0.51 -19.76 -0.30
CA PRO A 164 -1.88 -19.40 0.07
C PRO A 164 -2.13 -19.24 1.58
N LYS A 165 -1.29 -19.84 2.43
CA LYS A 165 -1.49 -19.86 3.89
C LYS A 165 -1.52 -18.48 4.54
N LEU A 166 -0.98 -17.44 3.89
CA LEU A 166 -0.99 -16.06 4.38
C LEU A 166 -2.30 -15.29 4.09
N TYR A 167 -3.08 -15.74 3.11
CA TYR A 167 -4.23 -15.01 2.57
C TYR A 167 -5.54 -15.79 2.67
N LEU A 168 -5.49 -16.96 3.31
CA LEU A 168 -6.64 -17.78 3.68
C LEU A 168 -6.89 -17.59 5.18
N ILE A 169 -7.44 -16.43 5.56
CA ILE A 169 -8.13 -16.24 6.84
C ILE A 169 -9.60 -16.07 6.53
#